data_AF-A0A1Q3C999-F1
#
_entry.id   AF-A0A1Q3C999-F1
#
_cell.length_a   1.000
_cell.length_b   1.000
_cell.length_c   1.000
_cell.angle_alpha   90.00
_cell.angle_beta   90.00
_cell.angle_gamma   90.00
#
_symmetry.space_group_name_H-M   'P 1'
#
loop_
_entity.id
_entity.type
_entity.pdbx_description
1 polymer ?
#
loop_
_entity_poly.entity_id
_entity_poly.type
_entity_poly.pdbx_seq_one_letter_code
_entity_poly.pdbx_strand_id
1 'polypeptide(L)'
;QEGINTLKPRSSYTDDDRKKVQLNAKAKHVIICALNSNEFNRVSSCATAKEMWDRLEVTYEGTNQVKDAKINMLIREYEMFSMKENENISGMFVRFTNIIHSLQSL
;
A
#
# COMPACT_ATOMS: atom_id res chain seq x y z
N GLN A 1 -2.16 25.51 13.21
CA GLN A 1 -0.79 26.01 13.40
C GLN A 1 0.13 24.82 13.16
N GLU A 2 0.61 24.64 11.92
CA GLU A 2 1.50 23.53 11.58
C GLU A 2 2.89 23.82 12.18
N GLY A 3 3.24 23.07 13.22
CA GLY A 3 4.53 23.21 13.89
C GLY A 3 5.65 22.77 12.96
N ILE A 4 6.60 23.67 12.73
CA ILE A 4 7.87 23.36 12.06
C ILE A 4 8.54 22.23 12.85
N ASN A 5 8.52 21.00 12.32
CA ASN A 5 9.26 19.87 12.88
C ASN A 5 10.76 20.10 12.64
N THR A 6 11.37 20.99 13.43
CA THR A 6 12.82 21.17 13.42
C THR A 6 13.45 19.89 13.94
N LEU A 7 14.15 19.16 13.06
CA LEU A 7 14.94 18.00 13.45
C LEU A 7 15.88 18.39 14.58
N LYS A 8 15.80 17.66 15.68
CA LYS A 8 16.64 17.86 16.86
C LYS A 8 18.13 17.82 16.42
N PRO A 9 18.97 18.77 16.84
CA PRO A 9 20.38 18.76 16.47
C PRO A 9 21.07 17.55 17.11
N ARG A 10 21.96 16.89 16.35
CA ARG A 10 22.67 15.66 16.78
C ARG A 10 23.37 15.79 18.13
N SER A 11 23.87 16.98 18.46
CA SER A 11 24.52 17.28 19.74
C SER A 11 23.61 17.08 20.96
N SER A 12 22.29 17.15 20.79
CA SER A 12 21.31 17.01 21.86
C SER A 12 20.68 15.62 21.94
N TYR A 13 21.11 14.67 21.09
CA TYR A 13 20.54 13.33 21.04
C TYR A 13 20.74 12.56 22.33
N THR A 14 19.64 12.00 22.83
CA THR A 14 19.67 10.98 23.87
C THR A 14 20.16 9.64 23.29
N ASP A 15 20.43 8.66 24.15
CA ASP A 15 20.78 7.32 23.69
C ASP A 15 19.65 6.65 22.91
N ASP A 16 18.39 6.95 23.25
CA ASP A 16 17.22 6.50 22.49
C ASP A 16 17.16 7.13 21.09
N ASP A 17 17.43 8.44 20.97
CA ASP A 17 17.52 9.12 19.66
C ASP A 17 18.59 8.46 18.77
N ARG A 18 19.77 8.18 19.35
CA ARG A 18 20.87 7.51 18.63
C ARG A 18 20.47 6.10 18.20
N LYS A 19 19.81 5.34 19.08
CA LYS A 19 19.31 4.00 18.77
C LYS A 19 18.30 4.03 17.62
N LYS A 20 17.36 4.97 17.62
CA LYS A 20 16.39 5.15 16.54
C LYS A 20 17.05 5.46 15.20
N VAL A 21 18.06 6.35 15.18
CA VAL A 21 18.82 6.67 13.96
C VAL A 21 19.54 5.43 13.42
N GLN A 22 20.18 4.65 14.30
CA GLN A 22 20.85 3.40 13.91
C GLN A 22 19.86 2.37 13.36
N LEU A 23 18.71 2.19 14.01
CA LEU A 23 17.67 1.28 13.55
C LEU A 23 17.09 1.71 12.19
N ASN A 24 16.83 3.00 12.01
CA ASN A 24 16.39 3.54 10.73
C ASN A 24 17.44 3.29 9.63
N ALA A 25 18.73 3.53 9.89
CA ALA A 25 19.79 3.26 8.92
C ALA A 25 19.87 1.76 8.54
N LYS A 26 19.76 0.86 9.52
CA LYS A 26 19.71 -0.60 9.28
C LYS A 26 18.49 -0.99 8.44
N ALA A 27 17.32 -0.46 8.77
CA ALA A 27 16.09 -0.73 8.02
C ALA A 27 16.18 -0.21 6.58
N LYS A 28 16.70 1.01 6.35
CA LYS A 28 16.95 1.55 5.01
C LYS A 28 17.85 0.61 4.21
N HIS A 29 18.94 0.13 4.83
CA HIS A 29 19.87 -0.77 4.17
C HIS A 29 19.19 -2.09 3.76
N VAL A 30 18.42 -2.71 4.66
CA VAL A 30 17.67 -3.95 4.36
C VAL A 30 16.70 -3.74 3.18
N ILE A 31 15.94 -2.65 3.19
CA ILE A 31 15.03 -2.32 2.09
C ILE A 31 15.82 -2.17 0.78
N ILE A 32 16.87 -1.34 0.75
CA ILE A 32 17.67 -1.07 -0.46
C ILE A 32 18.25 -2.37 -1.04
N CYS A 33 18.77 -3.27 -0.20
CA CYS A 33 19.35 -4.54 -0.63
C CYS A 33 18.34 -5.48 -1.29
N ALA A 34 17.04 -5.33 -1.02
CA ALA A 34 15.99 -6.13 -1.62
C ALA A 34 15.46 -5.54 -2.95
N LEU A 35 15.82 -4.30 -3.30
CA LEU A 35 15.28 -3.61 -4.47
C LEU A 35 16.20 -3.76 -5.68
N ASN A 36 15.57 -3.86 -6.86
CA ASN A 36 16.26 -3.66 -8.13
C ASN A 36 16.47 -2.15 -8.39
N SER A 37 17.23 -1.81 -9.43
CA SER A 37 17.57 -0.41 -9.75
C SER A 37 16.35 0.49 -9.99
N ASN A 38 15.29 -0.05 -10.62
CA ASN A 38 14.07 0.72 -10.88
C ASN A 38 13.37 1.08 -9.58
N GLU A 39 13.18 0.10 -8.69
CA GLU A 39 12.50 0.34 -7.42
C GLU A 39 13.32 1.18 -6.46
N PHE A 40 14.64 1.01 -6.45
CA PHE A 40 15.53 1.86 -5.68
C PHE A 40 15.35 3.34 -6.05
N ASN A 41 15.33 3.67 -7.35
CA ASN A 41 15.18 5.06 -7.81
C ASN A 41 13.91 5.72 -7.25
N ARG A 42 12.83 4.96 -7.08
CA ARG A 42 11.53 5.47 -6.60
C ARG A 42 11.50 5.84 -5.12
N VAL A 43 12.38 5.25 -4.32
CA VAL A 43 12.44 5.44 -2.86
C VAL A 43 13.75 6.09 -2.40
N SER A 44 14.70 6.32 -3.32
CA SER A 44 16.03 6.86 -3.03
C SER A 44 16.01 8.23 -2.35
N SER A 45 14.99 9.06 -2.63
CA SER A 45 14.83 10.39 -2.02
C SER A 45 14.15 10.37 -0.65
N CYS A 46 13.64 9.23 -0.18
CA CYS A 46 12.98 9.12 1.11
C CYS A 46 13.98 9.31 2.27
N ALA A 47 13.60 10.13 3.25
CA ALA A 47 14.42 10.44 4.40
C ALA A 47 14.52 9.23 5.34
N THR A 48 13.39 8.56 5.58
CA THR A 48 13.28 7.46 6.56
C THR A 48 12.99 6.11 5.90
N ALA A 49 13.33 5.01 6.58
CA ALA A 49 12.95 3.66 6.15
C ALA A 49 11.43 3.50 6.10
N LYS A 50 10.70 4.18 7.01
CA LYS A 50 9.24 4.19 7.00
C LYS A 50 8.70 4.81 5.72
N GLU A 51 9.20 5.97 5.30
CA GLU A 51 8.78 6.59 4.04
C GLU A 51 9.09 5.71 2.83
N MET A 52 10.23 5.00 2.83
CA MET A 52 10.55 4.03 1.78
C MET A 52 9.51 2.91 1.74
N TRP A 53 9.20 2.32 2.90
CA TRP A 53 8.23 1.25 3.03
C TRP A 53 6.82 1.69 2.63
N ASP A 54 6.33 2.79 3.19
CA ASP A 54 5.01 3.35 2.89
C ASP A 54 4.87 3.64 1.38
N ARG A 55 5.95 4.09 0.71
CA ARG A 55 5.94 4.33 -0.75
C ARG A 55 5.91 3.04 -1.57
N LEU A 56 6.58 1.99 -1.13
CA LEU A 56 6.50 0.66 -1.75
C LEU A 56 5.10 0.05 -1.55
N GLU A 57 4.55 0.14 -0.34
CA GLU A 57 3.20 -0.32 -0.02
C GLU A 57 2.16 0.35 -0.93
N VAL A 58 2.14 1.68 -1.00
CA VAL A 58 1.22 2.42 -1.89
C VAL A 58 1.41 2.05 -3.36
N THR A 59 2.65 1.77 -3.77
CA THR A 59 2.99 1.42 -5.14
C THR A 59 2.41 0.07 -5.56
N TYR A 60 2.54 -0.94 -4.69
CA TYR A 60 2.26 -2.33 -5.04
C TYR A 60 0.90 -2.81 -4.57
N GLU A 61 0.45 -2.30 -3.42
CA GLU A 61 -0.84 -2.66 -2.85
C GLU A 61 -1.91 -1.60 -3.09
N GLY A 62 -1.51 -0.41 -3.57
CA GLY A 62 -2.40 0.74 -3.67
C GLY A 62 -2.61 1.43 -2.32
N THR A 63 -3.37 2.52 -2.32
CA THR A 63 -3.76 3.18 -1.07
C THR A 63 -4.98 2.50 -0.46
N ASN A 64 -5.18 2.67 0.86
CA ASN A 64 -6.39 2.19 1.53
C ASN A 64 -7.67 2.72 0.85
N GLN A 65 -7.67 3.96 0.36
CA GLN A 65 -8.83 4.51 -0.35
C GLN A 65 -9.12 3.77 -1.66
N VAL A 66 -8.09 3.34 -2.40
CA VAL A 66 -8.27 2.54 -3.62
C VAL A 66 -8.77 1.13 -3.26
N LYS A 67 -8.23 0.51 -2.20
CA LYS A 67 -8.71 -0.78 -1.69
C LYS A 67 -10.19 -0.70 -1.29
N ASP A 68 -10.58 0.30 -0.50
CA ASP A 68 -11.96 0.54 -0.07
C ASP A 68 -12.89 0.81 -1.25
N ALA A 69 -12.47 1.63 -2.22
CA ALA A 69 -13.24 1.90 -3.43
C ALA A 69 -13.50 0.62 -4.23
N LYS A 70 -12.49 -0.26 -4.36
CA LYS A 70 -12.62 -1.56 -5.03
C LYS A 70 -13.60 -2.50 -4.30
N ILE A 71 -13.51 -2.56 -2.97
CA ILE A 71 -14.45 -3.35 -2.13
C ILE A 71 -15.89 -2.85 -2.35
N ASN A 72 -16.11 -1.54 -2.22
CA ASN A 72 -17.45 -0.96 -2.38
C ASN A 72 -18.02 -1.18 -3.78
N MET A 73 -17.18 -1.08 -4.82
CA MET A 73 -17.59 -1.39 -6.19
C MET A 73 -18.04 -2.84 -6.34
N LEU A 74 -17.27 -3.80 -5.83
CA LEU A 74 -17.58 -5.23 -5.92
C LEU A 74 -18.81 -5.63 -5.09
N ILE A 75 -18.96 -5.07 -3.89
CA ILE A 75 -20.18 -5.24 -3.07
C ILE A 75 -21.39 -4.75 -3.85
N ARG A 76 -21.30 -3.56 -4.44
CA ARG A 76 -22.41 -3.00 -5.23
C ARG A 76 -22.73 -3.85 -6.46
N GLU A 77 -21.71 -4.35 -7.17
CA GLU A 77 -21.92 -5.28 -8.29
C GLU A 77 -22.60 -6.58 -7.86
N TYR A 78 -22.25 -7.10 -6.69
CA TYR A 78 -22.89 -8.26 -6.09
C TYR A 78 -24.35 -7.99 -5.71
N GLU A 79 -24.61 -6.89 -4.99
CA GLU A 79 -25.96 -6.53 -4.53
C GLU A 79 -26.92 -6.22 -5.68
N MET A 80 -26.41 -5.58 -6.74
CA MET A 80 -27.19 -5.28 -7.95
C MET A 80 -27.16 -6.41 -8.98
N PHE A 81 -26.56 -7.56 -8.65
CA PHE A 81 -26.38 -8.64 -9.60
C PHE A 81 -27.73 -9.18 -10.07
N SER A 82 -27.91 -9.17 -11.39
CA SER A 82 -29.05 -9.77 -12.05
C SER A 82 -28.60 -10.41 -13.36
N MET A 83 -29.32 -11.45 -13.75
CA MET A 83 -29.17 -12.07 -15.07
C MET A 83 -29.63 -11.08 -16.14
N LYS A 84 -28.85 -10.92 -17.20
CA LYS A 84 -29.22 -10.02 -18.31
C LYS A 84 -30.21 -10.71 -19.25
N GLU A 85 -31.04 -9.94 -19.94
CA GLU A 85 -32.08 -10.44 -20.86
C GLU A 85 -31.55 -11.37 -21.96
N ASN A 86 -30.30 -11.15 -22.41
CA ASN A 86 -29.67 -11.93 -23.48
C ASN A 86 -28.49 -12.79 -22.99
N GLU A 87 -28.42 -13.05 -21.68
CA GLU A 87 -27.39 -13.89 -21.08
C GLU A 87 -27.91 -15.32 -20.90
N ASN A 88 -27.08 -16.33 -21.14
CA ASN A 88 -27.42 -17.72 -20.81
C ASN A 88 -26.99 -18.05 -19.38
N ILE A 89 -27.52 -19.14 -18.81
CA ILE A 89 -27.27 -19.52 -17.41
C ILE A 89 -25.77 -19.70 -17.12
N SER A 90 -25.02 -20.27 -18.06
CA SER A 90 -23.57 -20.47 -17.90
C SER A 90 -22.82 -19.13 -17.84
N GLY A 91 -23.16 -18.18 -18.72
CA GLY A 91 -22.60 -16.83 -18.72
C GLY A 91 -22.90 -16.10 -17.42
N MET A 92 -24.16 -16.17 -16.95
CA MET A 92 -24.56 -15.59 -15.68
C MET A 92 -23.74 -16.16 -14.52
N PHE A 93 -23.62 -17.49 -14.45
CA PHE A 93 -22.86 -18.16 -13.39
C PHE A 93 -21.39 -17.73 -13.39
N VAL A 94 -20.76 -17.64 -14.56
CA VAL A 94 -19.37 -17.15 -14.69
C VAL A 94 -19.24 -15.73 -14.13
N ARG A 95 -20.15 -14.80 -14.48
CA ARG A 95 -20.10 -13.43 -13.96
C ARG A 95 -20.25 -13.39 -12.44
N PHE A 96 -21.21 -14.14 -11.90
CA PHE A 96 -21.44 -14.22 -10.47
C PHE A 96 -20.21 -14.77 -9.73
N THR A 97 -19.66 -15.89 -10.21
CA THR A 97 -18.46 -16.50 -9.65
C THR A 97 -17.26 -15.56 -9.69
N ASN A 98 -17.09 -14.79 -10.77
CA ASN A 98 -16.01 -13.80 -10.86
C ASN A 98 -16.13 -12.71 -9.79
N ILE A 99 -17.34 -12.23 -9.50
CA ILE A 99 -17.58 -11.25 -8.43
C ILE A 99 -17.22 -11.86 -7.07
N ILE A 100 -17.68 -13.08 -6.79
CA ILE A 100 -17.37 -13.79 -5.54
C ILE A 100 -15.87 -14.03 -5.38
N HIS A 101 -15.19 -14.53 -6.40
CA HIS A 101 -13.74 -14.75 -6.34
C HIS A 101 -12.98 -13.44 -6.13
N SER A 102 -13.43 -12.36 -6.78
CA SER A 102 -12.81 -11.04 -6.60
C SER A 102 -12.99 -10.54 -5.16
N LEU A 103 -14.17 -10.71 -4.57
CA LEU A 103 -14.44 -10.40 -3.16
C LEU A 103 -13.63 -11.26 -2.19
N GLN A 104 -13.43 -12.54 -2.49
CA GLN A 104 -12.61 -13.46 -1.67
C GLN A 104 -11.11 -13.17 -1.76
N SER A 105 -10.66 -12.58 -2.86
CA SER A 105 -9.25 -12.25 -3.09
C SER A 105 -8.79 -10.92 -2.48
N LEU A 106 -9.73 -10.14 -1.91
CA LEU A 106 -9.46 -8.90 -1.18
C LEU A 106 -9.02 -9.20 0.26
#